data_AF-F8QA63-F1
#
_entry.id   AF-F8QA63-F1
#
_cell.length_a   1.000
_cell.length_b   1.000
_cell.length_c   1.000
_cell.angle_alpha   90.00
_cell.angle_beta   90.00
_cell.angle_gamma   90.00
#
_symmetry.space_group_name_H-M   'P 1'
#
loop_
_entity.id
_entity.type
_entity.pdbx_description
1 polymer ?
#
loop_
_entity_poly.entity_id
_entity_poly.type
_entity_poly.pdbx_seq_one_letter_code
_entity_poly.pdbx_strand_id
1 'polypeptide(L)'
;MLRACMQIMQDPEDGLRFNICGLQTSYLPNSDVEDMAMRIEKNIPDHLSYSSRYWGEHLAHAKAALFGCTSLTGILRKFFDHDLLHWLEVMTLRYNAPTAQAVLIAAAPSLKVIDMKLEEFAQDARRFISNFDVPIFESLPHIYLSALAWAPDSSLVSKTYLPQFQHTLKAVSGKDKQWPPLLNILRSHTNWVSSVGFSPDGTKVVSGSDDNTVRTWDATSSQLMASPFQGHSHWVSSVGFSADGTKVVSGSWDKTVRIWNATSGQLAAGPFHGHSDYITSVGFSPDGIKVVSGSFDNTVRIWNATSHQMGRTLQDPSGTSKFVPYSPSDHIYWVPIHLIRHWCHSQTVLVIGTPDIHASYKDFVHGSNWISRRSGSGIIG
;
A
#
# COMPACT_ATOMS: atom_id res chain seq x y z
N MET A 1 5.32 23.97 -16.77
CA MET A 1 4.12 23.14 -17.01
C MET A 1 3.01 23.50 -16.02
N LEU A 2 3.04 23.13 -14.73
CA LEU A 2 1.97 23.44 -13.75
C LEU A 2 1.35 24.84 -13.85
N ARG A 3 2.16 25.92 -13.80
CA ARG A 3 1.64 27.30 -13.90
C ARG A 3 0.87 27.56 -15.19
N ALA A 4 1.31 27.00 -16.32
CA ALA A 4 0.62 27.13 -17.60
C ALA A 4 -0.72 26.37 -17.59
N CYS A 5 -0.78 25.16 -17.00
CA CYS A 5 -2.04 24.43 -16.84
C CYS A 5 -3.05 25.22 -15.99
N MET A 6 -2.59 25.83 -14.90
CA MET A 6 -3.42 26.70 -14.06
C MET A 6 -3.86 27.97 -14.79
N GLN A 7 -2.95 28.62 -15.53
CA GLN A 7 -3.28 29.80 -16.34
C GLN A 7 -4.31 29.50 -17.43
N ILE A 8 -4.19 28.36 -18.14
CA ILE A 8 -5.17 27.87 -19.11
C ILE A 8 -6.53 27.63 -18.45
N MET A 9 -6.56 26.93 -17.31
CA MET A 9 -7.81 26.65 -16.59
C MET A 9 -8.46 27.92 -16.02
N GLN A 10 -7.68 28.95 -15.75
CA GLN A 10 -8.13 30.21 -15.14
C GLN A 10 -8.22 31.38 -16.13
N ASP A 11 -8.11 31.09 -17.43
CA ASP A 11 -8.31 32.06 -18.50
C ASP A 11 -9.79 32.50 -18.54
N PRO A 12 -10.09 33.81 -18.59
CA PRO A 12 -11.46 34.30 -18.52
C PRO A 12 -12.30 34.06 -19.78
N GLU A 13 -11.67 33.82 -20.94
CA GLU A 13 -12.36 33.62 -22.22
C GLU A 13 -12.49 32.11 -22.53
N ASP A 14 -11.35 31.41 -22.57
CA ASP A 14 -11.26 30.01 -23.02
C ASP A 14 -11.07 28.98 -21.87
N GLY A 15 -11.01 29.44 -20.62
CA GLY A 15 -10.78 28.60 -19.45
C GLY A 15 -12.04 27.91 -18.89
N LEU A 16 -11.93 27.49 -17.62
CA LEU A 16 -13.02 26.84 -16.90
C LEU A 16 -14.16 27.82 -16.58
N ARG A 17 -15.39 27.43 -16.88
CA ARG A 17 -16.60 28.23 -16.65
C ARG A 17 -17.80 27.34 -16.35
N PHE A 18 -18.80 27.92 -15.68
CA PHE A 18 -20.08 27.26 -15.41
C PHE A 18 -20.81 26.89 -16.71
N ASN A 19 -21.36 25.67 -16.73
CA ASN A 19 -22.10 25.08 -17.83
C ASN A 19 -21.35 25.17 -19.17
N ILE A 20 -20.11 24.67 -19.20
CA ILE A 20 -19.14 24.91 -20.29
C ILE A 20 -19.64 24.44 -21.66
N CYS A 21 -20.51 23.43 -21.71
CA CYS A 21 -21.16 22.92 -22.93
C CYS A 21 -22.63 23.37 -23.09
N GLY A 22 -23.14 24.28 -22.26
CA GLY A 22 -24.48 24.85 -22.42
C GLY A 22 -25.63 23.83 -22.35
N LEU A 23 -25.56 22.88 -21.41
CA LEU A 23 -26.66 21.95 -21.15
C LEU A 23 -27.88 22.74 -20.67
N GLN A 24 -29.02 22.49 -21.30
CA GLN A 24 -30.26 23.26 -21.12
C GLN A 24 -31.19 22.64 -20.07
N THR A 25 -30.94 21.39 -19.69
CA THR A 25 -31.80 20.59 -18.80
C THR A 25 -30.97 19.60 -17.99
N SER A 26 -31.47 19.23 -16.81
CA SER A 26 -30.96 18.14 -15.99
C SER A 26 -31.76 16.84 -16.15
N TYR A 27 -32.83 16.83 -16.94
CA TYR A 27 -33.69 15.65 -17.11
C TYR A 27 -33.07 14.54 -17.96
N LEU A 28 -32.03 14.88 -18.73
CA LEU A 28 -31.34 13.95 -19.63
C LEU A 28 -29.98 13.55 -19.05
N PRO A 29 -29.57 12.27 -19.19
CA PRO A 29 -28.17 11.88 -19.09
C PRO A 29 -27.30 12.64 -20.10
N ASN A 30 -26.03 12.83 -19.78
CA ASN A 30 -25.02 13.45 -20.65
C ASN A 30 -24.92 12.73 -22.02
N SER A 31 -25.20 11.42 -22.07
CA SER A 31 -25.23 10.60 -23.30
C SER A 31 -26.40 10.89 -24.23
N ASP A 32 -27.49 11.41 -23.68
CA ASP A 32 -28.79 11.52 -24.37
C ASP A 32 -29.04 12.96 -24.85
N VAL A 33 -28.11 13.88 -24.53
CA VAL A 33 -28.08 15.25 -25.06
C VAL A 33 -27.65 15.20 -26.52
N GLU A 34 -28.54 15.65 -27.42
CA GLU A 34 -28.20 15.85 -28.83
C GLU A 34 -27.00 16.81 -28.99
N ASP A 35 -26.26 16.65 -30.09
CA ASP A 35 -25.06 17.41 -30.43
C ASP A 35 -23.89 17.42 -29.39
N MET A 36 -24.00 16.69 -28.27
CA MET A 36 -23.08 16.78 -27.12
C MET A 36 -21.61 16.57 -27.47
N ALA A 37 -21.28 15.61 -28.34
CA ALA A 37 -19.89 15.41 -28.81
C ALA A 37 -19.33 16.66 -29.50
N MET A 38 -20.11 17.33 -30.36
CA MET A 38 -19.70 18.56 -31.03
C MET A 38 -19.57 19.73 -30.05
N ARG A 39 -20.42 19.78 -29.01
CA ARG A 39 -20.29 20.77 -27.93
C ARG A 39 -19.02 20.57 -27.12
N ILE A 40 -18.66 19.32 -26.83
CA ILE A 40 -17.44 18.97 -26.10
C ILE A 40 -16.20 19.36 -26.91
N GLU A 41 -16.13 19.01 -28.19
CA GLU A 41 -15.02 19.37 -29.08
C GLU A 41 -14.88 20.90 -29.22
N LYS A 42 -15.99 21.62 -29.34
CA LYS A 42 -16.01 23.08 -29.48
C LYS A 42 -15.62 23.83 -28.20
N ASN A 43 -16.11 23.40 -27.04
CA ASN A 43 -15.98 24.17 -25.80
C ASN A 43 -14.87 23.67 -24.86
N ILE A 44 -14.33 22.46 -25.08
CA ILE A 44 -13.25 21.89 -24.27
C ILE A 44 -12.07 21.57 -25.20
N PRO A 45 -11.28 22.57 -25.61
CA PRO A 45 -10.13 22.34 -26.49
C PRO A 45 -9.07 21.47 -25.80
N ASP A 46 -8.21 20.83 -26.60
CA ASP A 46 -7.27 19.83 -26.07
C ASP A 46 -6.27 20.38 -25.05
N HIS A 47 -5.92 21.67 -25.11
CA HIS A 47 -5.06 22.30 -24.12
C HIS A 47 -5.75 22.48 -22.76
N LEU A 48 -7.07 22.75 -22.74
CA LEU A 48 -7.87 22.80 -21.50
C LEU A 48 -8.10 21.39 -20.95
N SER A 49 -8.46 20.45 -21.82
CA SER A 49 -8.59 19.02 -21.52
C SER A 49 -7.31 18.44 -20.88
N TYR A 50 -6.16 18.69 -21.51
CA TYR A 50 -4.83 18.33 -20.98
C TYR A 50 -4.55 18.99 -19.62
N SER A 51 -4.81 20.30 -19.50
CA SER A 51 -4.53 21.04 -18.27
C SER A 51 -5.37 20.53 -17.10
N SER A 52 -6.65 20.25 -17.32
CA SER A 52 -7.57 19.65 -16.35
C SER A 52 -7.13 18.26 -15.91
N ARG A 53 -6.58 17.43 -16.82
CA ARG A 53 -6.13 16.08 -16.50
C ARG A 53 -4.77 16.01 -15.79
N TYR A 54 -3.80 16.84 -16.17
CA TYR A 54 -2.40 16.62 -15.78
C TYR A 54 -1.85 17.59 -14.72
N TRP A 55 -2.60 18.61 -14.29
CA TRP A 55 -2.09 19.58 -13.32
C TRP A 55 -1.64 18.94 -11.98
N GLY A 56 -2.34 17.89 -11.52
CA GLY A 56 -2.01 17.17 -10.29
C GLY A 56 -0.66 16.45 -10.37
N GLU A 57 -0.38 15.77 -11.49
CA GLU A 57 0.91 15.12 -11.74
C GLU A 57 2.05 16.15 -11.89
N HIS A 58 1.80 17.26 -12.59
CA HIS A 58 2.77 18.36 -12.69
C HIS A 58 3.08 18.99 -11.32
N LEU A 59 2.11 19.04 -10.42
CA LEU A 59 2.29 19.48 -9.04
C LEU A 59 3.02 18.44 -8.18
N ALA A 60 2.78 17.14 -8.39
CA ALA A 60 3.50 16.05 -7.73
C ALA A 60 5.01 16.09 -8.08
N HIS A 61 5.35 16.21 -9.36
CA HIS A 61 6.74 16.31 -9.82
C HIS A 61 7.44 17.60 -9.39
N ALA A 62 6.71 18.70 -9.21
CA ALA A 62 7.28 19.97 -8.78
C ALA A 62 7.72 20.00 -7.30
N LYS A 63 7.38 18.99 -6.48
CA LYS A 63 7.42 19.02 -5.00
C LYS A 63 8.65 19.67 -4.36
N ALA A 64 9.85 19.38 -4.87
CA ALA A 64 11.10 19.90 -4.34
C ALA A 64 11.25 21.44 -4.46
N ALA A 65 10.54 22.08 -5.41
CA ALA A 65 10.62 23.51 -5.69
C ALA A 65 9.42 24.33 -5.13
N LEU A 66 8.55 23.72 -4.31
CA LEU A 66 7.29 24.34 -3.88
C LEU A 66 7.37 25.11 -2.56
N PHE A 67 8.40 24.86 -1.74
CA PHE A 67 8.49 25.44 -0.39
C PHE A 67 8.61 26.97 -0.46
N GLY A 68 7.64 27.68 0.13
CA GLY A 68 7.59 29.15 0.15
C GLY A 68 7.08 29.85 -1.12
N CYS A 69 6.57 29.11 -2.13
CA CYS A 69 6.12 29.69 -3.40
C CYS A 69 4.72 30.36 -3.31
N THR A 70 4.64 31.50 -2.63
CA THR A 70 3.38 32.25 -2.36
C THR A 70 2.52 32.52 -3.61
N SER A 71 3.16 32.85 -4.74
CA SER A 71 2.49 33.05 -6.03
C SER A 71 1.70 31.81 -6.48
N LEU A 72 2.21 30.60 -6.23
CA LEU A 72 1.50 29.38 -6.58
C LEU A 72 0.37 29.06 -5.58
N THR A 73 0.58 29.33 -4.30
CA THR A 73 -0.47 29.19 -3.26
C THR A 73 -1.72 29.99 -3.61
N GLY A 74 -1.56 31.24 -4.09
CA GLY A 74 -2.68 32.08 -4.52
C GLY A 74 -3.44 31.52 -5.73
N ILE A 75 -2.71 31.04 -6.74
CA ILE A 75 -3.27 30.42 -7.95
C ILE A 75 -4.09 29.16 -7.60
N LEU A 76 -3.52 28.27 -6.77
CA LEU A 76 -4.19 27.05 -6.32
C LEU A 76 -5.39 27.35 -5.42
N ARG A 77 -5.31 28.36 -4.56
CA ARG A 77 -6.44 28.78 -3.72
C ARG A 77 -7.59 29.30 -4.58
N LYS A 78 -7.33 30.17 -5.57
CA LYS A 78 -8.34 30.58 -6.56
C LYS A 78 -9.00 29.37 -7.23
N PHE A 79 -8.21 28.37 -7.62
CA PHE A 79 -8.73 27.15 -8.24
C PHE A 79 -9.71 26.40 -7.32
N PHE A 80 -9.35 26.17 -6.06
CA PHE A 80 -10.26 25.49 -5.11
C PHE A 80 -11.49 26.33 -4.74
N ASP A 81 -11.35 27.66 -4.63
CA ASP A 81 -12.41 28.57 -4.19
C ASP A 81 -13.44 28.93 -5.29
N HIS A 82 -13.03 28.89 -6.57
CA HIS A 82 -13.87 29.31 -7.69
C HIS A 82 -13.97 28.30 -8.86
N ASP A 83 -12.90 27.56 -9.15
CA ASP A 83 -12.79 26.82 -10.42
C ASP A 83 -13.01 25.30 -10.26
N LEU A 84 -13.01 24.76 -9.05
CA LEU A 84 -13.08 23.31 -8.77
C LEU A 84 -14.33 22.63 -9.37
N LEU A 85 -15.51 23.23 -9.25
CA LEU A 85 -16.72 22.64 -9.82
C LEU A 85 -16.74 22.75 -11.35
N HIS A 86 -16.20 23.83 -11.92
CA HIS A 86 -16.04 23.99 -13.38
C HIS A 86 -14.98 23.03 -13.95
N TRP A 87 -13.91 22.75 -13.20
CA TRP A 87 -12.96 21.68 -13.49
C TRP A 87 -13.67 20.32 -13.46
N LEU A 88 -14.55 20.09 -12.48
CA LEU A 88 -15.33 18.86 -12.39
C LEU A 88 -16.33 18.70 -13.55
N GLU A 89 -16.88 19.78 -14.12
CA GLU A 89 -17.62 19.72 -15.39
C GLU A 89 -16.74 19.17 -16.53
N VAL A 90 -15.53 19.68 -16.70
CA VAL A 90 -14.59 19.18 -17.73
C VAL A 90 -14.21 17.72 -17.48
N MET A 91 -13.97 17.34 -16.23
CA MET A 91 -13.68 15.95 -15.88
C MET A 91 -14.88 15.03 -16.12
N THR A 92 -16.10 15.52 -15.90
CA THR A 92 -17.37 14.82 -16.15
C THR A 92 -17.57 14.54 -17.64
N LEU A 93 -17.31 15.52 -18.51
CA LEU A 93 -17.59 15.41 -19.94
C LEU A 93 -16.49 14.73 -20.76
N ARG A 94 -15.22 14.78 -20.32
CA ARG A 94 -14.09 14.17 -21.04
C ARG A 94 -13.60 12.85 -20.43
N TYR A 95 -13.88 12.61 -19.15
CA TYR A 95 -13.24 11.53 -18.38
C TYR A 95 -14.26 10.84 -17.46
N ASN A 96 -13.82 10.36 -16.30
CA ASN A 96 -14.63 9.60 -15.34
C ASN A 96 -14.19 9.89 -13.89
N ALA A 97 -15.01 9.48 -12.91
CA ALA A 97 -14.72 9.71 -11.49
C ALA A 97 -13.33 9.20 -11.05
N PRO A 98 -12.86 7.99 -11.45
CA PRO A 98 -11.49 7.54 -11.15
C PRO A 98 -10.39 8.48 -11.68
N THR A 99 -10.57 9.05 -12.87
CA THR A 99 -9.60 10.02 -13.43
C THR A 99 -9.62 11.33 -12.65
N ALA A 100 -10.80 11.86 -12.32
CA ALA A 100 -10.92 13.07 -11.50
C ALA A 100 -10.28 12.89 -10.10
N GLN A 101 -10.54 11.75 -9.46
CA GLN A 101 -9.87 11.36 -8.22
C GLN A 101 -8.35 11.39 -8.40
N ALA A 102 -7.82 10.71 -9.43
CA ALA A 102 -6.37 10.55 -9.65
C ALA A 102 -5.62 11.87 -9.67
N VAL A 103 -6.20 12.92 -10.27
CA VAL A 103 -5.60 14.27 -10.29
C VAL A 103 -5.46 14.85 -8.87
N LEU A 104 -6.51 14.79 -8.06
CA LEU A 104 -6.51 15.29 -6.68
C LEU A 104 -5.60 14.45 -5.75
N ILE A 105 -5.49 13.14 -6.02
CA ILE A 105 -4.59 12.23 -5.31
C ILE A 105 -3.13 12.57 -5.59
N ALA A 106 -2.76 12.74 -6.87
CA ALA A 106 -1.42 13.15 -7.27
C ALA A 106 -1.05 14.53 -6.69
N ALA A 107 -2.01 15.46 -6.66
CA ALA A 107 -1.82 16.79 -6.08
C ALA A 107 -1.57 16.77 -4.56
N ALA A 108 -2.28 15.94 -3.80
CA ALA A 108 -2.36 16.04 -2.33
C ALA A 108 -1.00 16.08 -1.59
N PRO A 109 0.00 15.21 -1.86
CA PRO A 109 1.29 15.25 -1.17
C PRO A 109 2.08 16.55 -1.36
N SER A 110 1.83 17.28 -2.45
CA SER A 110 2.42 18.59 -2.74
C SER A 110 1.57 19.73 -2.21
N LEU A 111 0.23 19.63 -2.27
CA LEU A 111 -0.68 20.59 -1.64
C LEU A 111 -0.39 20.70 -0.13
N LYS A 112 -0.19 19.56 0.55
CA LYS A 112 0.15 19.51 1.99
C LYS A 112 1.43 20.25 2.36
N VAL A 113 2.39 20.32 1.43
CA VAL A 113 3.66 21.05 1.61
C VAL A 113 3.48 22.56 1.36
N ILE A 114 2.55 22.94 0.49
CA ILE A 114 2.25 24.34 0.16
C ILE A 114 1.37 24.99 1.25
N ASP A 115 0.23 24.37 1.55
CA ASP A 115 -0.77 24.83 2.51
C ASP A 115 -1.66 23.64 2.88
N MET A 116 -1.62 23.21 4.14
CA MET A 116 -2.41 22.08 4.64
C MET A 116 -3.90 22.22 4.35
N LYS A 117 -4.43 23.46 4.32
CA LYS A 117 -5.85 23.71 4.02
C LYS A 117 -6.23 23.40 2.57
N LEU A 118 -5.29 23.53 1.63
CA LEU A 118 -5.53 23.13 0.23
C LEU A 118 -5.57 21.60 0.11
N GLU A 119 -4.82 20.88 0.94
CA GLU A 119 -4.90 19.41 0.98
C GLU A 119 -6.19 18.94 1.65
N GLU A 120 -6.60 19.57 2.75
CA GLU A 120 -7.92 19.33 3.37
C GLU A 120 -9.07 19.57 2.36
N PHE A 121 -9.00 20.64 1.56
CA PHE A 121 -9.97 20.90 0.49
C PHE A 121 -9.90 19.80 -0.59
N ALA A 122 -8.71 19.42 -1.05
CA ALA A 122 -8.57 18.33 -2.02
C ALA A 122 -9.12 16.98 -1.50
N GLN A 123 -8.93 16.67 -0.22
CA GLN A 123 -9.55 15.50 0.42
C GLN A 123 -11.09 15.61 0.47
N ASP A 124 -11.63 16.78 0.79
CA ASP A 124 -13.07 17.02 0.83
C ASP A 124 -13.70 16.93 -0.57
N ALA A 125 -13.03 17.49 -1.59
CA ALA A 125 -13.40 17.36 -3.00
C ALA A 125 -13.39 15.91 -3.48
N ARG A 126 -12.41 15.10 -3.04
CA ARG A 126 -12.41 13.66 -3.29
C ARG A 126 -13.58 12.95 -2.62
N ARG A 127 -13.95 13.30 -1.39
CA ARG A 127 -15.15 12.73 -0.73
C ARG A 127 -16.43 13.12 -1.47
N PHE A 128 -16.54 14.38 -1.90
CA PHE A 128 -17.64 14.88 -2.71
C PHE A 128 -17.81 14.06 -4.00
N ILE A 129 -16.74 13.89 -4.77
CA ILE A 129 -16.75 13.08 -6.01
C ILE A 129 -17.10 11.61 -5.71
N SER A 130 -16.58 11.02 -4.64
CA SER A 130 -16.85 9.60 -4.29
C SER A 130 -18.27 9.32 -3.79
N ASN A 131 -18.93 10.29 -3.14
CA ASN A 131 -20.30 10.09 -2.61
C ASN A 131 -21.37 10.41 -3.66
N PHE A 132 -21.01 11.08 -4.76
CA PHE A 132 -21.93 11.55 -5.79
C PHE A 132 -21.44 11.20 -7.21
N ASP A 133 -20.65 10.15 -7.37
CA ASP A 133 -20.05 9.75 -8.65
C ASP A 133 -21.11 9.49 -9.74
N VAL A 134 -22.13 8.68 -9.43
CA VAL A 134 -23.26 8.38 -10.33
C VAL A 134 -23.95 9.67 -10.81
N PRO A 135 -24.57 10.52 -9.95
CA PRO A 135 -25.28 11.70 -10.43
C PRO A 135 -24.38 12.72 -11.11
N ILE A 136 -23.11 12.89 -10.68
CA ILE A 136 -22.18 13.84 -11.30
C ILE A 136 -21.82 13.39 -12.72
N PHE A 137 -21.43 12.13 -12.91
CA PHE A 137 -20.90 11.66 -14.19
C PHE A 137 -21.99 11.23 -15.19
N GLU A 138 -23.19 10.83 -14.72
CA GLU A 138 -24.34 10.57 -15.59
C GLU A 138 -25.04 11.84 -16.07
N SER A 139 -25.16 12.89 -15.25
CA SER A 139 -25.80 14.15 -15.67
C SER A 139 -25.18 15.38 -14.99
N LEU A 140 -24.33 16.10 -15.72
CA LEU A 140 -23.50 17.21 -15.22
C LEU A 140 -24.23 18.24 -14.33
N PRO A 141 -25.47 18.70 -14.64
CA PRO A 141 -26.17 19.67 -13.81
C PRO A 141 -26.40 19.21 -12.37
N HIS A 142 -26.39 17.90 -12.10
CA HIS A 142 -26.55 17.35 -10.76
C HIS A 142 -25.34 17.58 -9.84
N ILE A 143 -24.19 18.04 -10.35
CA ILE A 143 -23.12 18.66 -9.53
C ILE A 143 -23.72 19.77 -8.65
N TYR A 144 -24.51 20.65 -9.26
CA TYR A 144 -25.06 21.85 -8.63
C TYR A 144 -26.43 21.61 -7.99
N LEU A 145 -27.29 20.83 -8.66
CA LEU A 145 -28.68 20.61 -8.24
C LEU A 145 -28.83 19.57 -7.13
N SER A 146 -27.92 18.60 -7.03
CA SER A 146 -28.05 17.47 -6.09
C SER A 146 -26.82 17.27 -5.22
N ALA A 147 -25.64 17.06 -5.80
CA ALA A 147 -24.42 16.79 -5.06
C ALA A 147 -24.09 17.93 -4.08
N LEU A 148 -24.11 19.18 -4.56
CA LEU A 148 -23.85 20.36 -3.72
C LEU A 148 -24.90 20.60 -2.62
N ALA A 149 -26.17 20.29 -2.91
CA ALA A 149 -27.29 20.42 -1.96
C ALA A 149 -27.19 19.41 -0.80
N TRP A 150 -26.80 18.17 -1.12
CA TRP A 150 -26.71 17.07 -0.16
C TRP A 150 -25.33 16.92 0.51
N ALA A 151 -24.27 17.48 -0.07
CA ALA A 151 -22.92 17.48 0.53
C ALA A 151 -22.94 18.08 1.96
N PRO A 152 -22.41 17.38 2.98
CA PRO A 152 -22.50 17.75 4.40
C PRO A 152 -22.15 19.21 4.70
N ASP A 153 -22.80 19.81 5.70
CA ASP A 153 -22.55 21.22 6.05
C ASP A 153 -21.11 21.48 6.57
N SER A 154 -20.38 20.42 6.96
CA SER A 154 -18.94 20.54 7.26
C SER A 154 -18.05 20.65 6.02
N SER A 155 -18.51 20.18 4.86
CA SER A 155 -17.74 20.09 3.61
C SER A 155 -17.22 21.45 3.18
N LEU A 156 -15.95 21.50 2.80
CA LEU A 156 -15.32 22.68 2.22
C LEU A 156 -15.92 22.98 0.84
N VAL A 157 -16.18 21.97 0.01
CA VAL A 157 -16.91 22.14 -1.26
C VAL A 157 -18.29 22.76 -1.00
N SER A 158 -19.08 22.22 -0.07
CA SER A 158 -20.42 22.75 0.23
C SER A 158 -20.34 24.20 0.77
N LYS A 159 -19.48 24.47 1.76
CA LYS A 159 -19.29 25.83 2.32
C LYS A 159 -18.86 26.86 1.28
N THR A 160 -17.98 26.49 0.37
CA THR A 160 -17.44 27.39 -0.66
C THR A 160 -18.46 27.65 -1.77
N TYR A 161 -19.10 26.60 -2.31
CA TYR A 161 -19.91 26.71 -3.52
C TYR A 161 -21.40 26.89 -3.27
N LEU A 162 -22.00 26.30 -2.23
CA LEU A 162 -23.45 26.40 -1.99
C LEU A 162 -23.95 27.86 -1.85
N PRO A 163 -23.22 28.81 -1.23
CA PRO A 163 -23.61 30.23 -1.22
C PRO A 163 -23.61 30.90 -2.60
N GLN A 164 -22.84 30.37 -3.56
CA GLN A 164 -22.74 30.89 -4.93
C GLN A 164 -23.98 30.50 -5.77
N PHE A 165 -24.64 29.39 -5.45
CA PHE A 165 -25.81 28.87 -6.16
C PHE A 165 -27.11 29.03 -5.35
N GLN A 166 -27.64 30.25 -5.30
CA GLN A 166 -28.71 30.67 -4.38
C GLN A 166 -30.08 30.00 -4.62
N HIS A 167 -30.34 29.49 -5.83
CA HIS A 167 -31.60 28.86 -6.25
C HIS A 167 -31.53 27.33 -6.30
N THR A 168 -30.79 26.71 -5.37
CA THR A 168 -30.62 25.26 -5.25
C THR A 168 -31.57 24.65 -4.22
N LEU A 169 -31.74 23.32 -4.27
CA LEU A 169 -32.41 22.55 -3.24
C LEU A 169 -31.71 22.76 -1.89
N LYS A 170 -32.48 23.03 -0.82
CA LYS A 170 -31.96 23.16 0.54
C LYS A 170 -32.55 22.06 1.42
N ALA A 171 -31.73 21.14 1.88
CA ALA A 171 -32.14 20.12 2.84
C ALA A 171 -32.37 20.79 4.21
N VAL A 172 -33.63 20.84 4.67
CA VAL A 172 -34.02 21.55 5.89
C VAL A 172 -33.74 20.72 7.16
N SER A 173 -33.70 19.40 7.04
CA SER A 173 -33.43 18.45 8.12
C SER A 173 -32.88 17.13 7.56
N GLY A 174 -32.27 16.31 8.41
CA GLY A 174 -31.78 14.98 8.05
C GLY A 174 -30.50 14.93 7.20
N LYS A 175 -29.93 16.09 6.85
CA LYS A 175 -28.64 16.20 6.15
C LYS A 175 -27.49 15.72 7.05
N ASP A 176 -26.54 14.99 6.47
CA ASP A 176 -25.33 14.57 7.19
C ASP A 176 -24.51 15.79 7.65
N LYS A 177 -24.03 15.72 8.89
CA LYS A 177 -23.20 16.79 9.48
C LYS A 177 -21.75 16.74 9.01
N GLN A 178 -21.27 15.55 8.66
CA GLN A 178 -19.94 15.25 8.17
C GLN A 178 -20.04 14.10 7.16
N TRP A 179 -19.07 13.96 6.27
CA TRP A 179 -19.00 12.79 5.38
C TRP A 179 -18.99 11.49 6.20
N PRO A 180 -19.62 10.41 5.71
CA PRO A 180 -19.55 9.11 6.37
C PRO A 180 -18.08 8.67 6.52
N PRO A 181 -17.71 8.00 7.64
CA PRO A 181 -16.34 7.53 7.86
C PRO A 181 -15.98 6.35 6.95
N LEU A 182 -16.98 5.64 6.40
CA LEU A 182 -16.79 4.57 5.43
C LEU A 182 -16.48 5.18 4.05
N LEU A 183 -15.22 5.05 3.61
CA LEU A 183 -14.80 5.54 2.30
C LEU A 183 -15.12 4.58 1.16
N ASN A 184 -14.85 3.27 1.34
CA ASN A 184 -14.98 2.24 0.31
C ASN A 184 -15.24 0.86 0.94
N ILE A 185 -15.80 -0.08 0.17
CA ILE A 185 -15.96 -1.50 0.57
C ILE A 185 -15.23 -2.41 -0.43
N LEU A 186 -14.13 -3.03 0.00
CA LEU A 186 -13.30 -3.90 -0.83
C LEU A 186 -13.90 -5.31 -0.96
N ARG A 187 -14.84 -5.50 -1.89
CA ARG A 187 -15.53 -6.77 -2.12
C ARG A 187 -14.76 -7.63 -3.12
N SER A 188 -14.02 -8.64 -2.65
CA SER A 188 -13.32 -9.57 -3.55
C SER A 188 -12.97 -10.93 -2.94
N HIS A 189 -12.77 -11.02 -1.62
CA HIS A 189 -12.64 -12.31 -0.93
C HIS A 189 -13.97 -13.06 -0.90
N THR A 190 -13.90 -14.40 -0.94
CA THR A 190 -15.08 -15.29 -0.93
C THR A 190 -15.40 -15.87 0.45
N ASN A 191 -14.59 -15.56 1.46
CA ASN A 191 -14.76 -15.99 2.85
C ASN A 191 -14.30 -14.86 3.82
N TRP A 192 -14.32 -15.13 5.13
CA TRP A 192 -13.93 -14.16 6.17
C TRP A 192 -12.53 -13.58 5.97
N VAL A 193 -12.41 -12.26 6.16
CA VAL A 193 -11.13 -11.55 6.15
C VAL A 193 -10.60 -11.50 7.58
N SER A 194 -9.48 -12.18 7.81
CA SER A 194 -8.91 -12.41 9.15
C SER A 194 -7.93 -11.32 9.59
N SER A 195 -7.25 -10.69 8.62
CA SER A 195 -6.14 -9.77 8.86
C SER A 195 -6.04 -8.75 7.74
N VAL A 196 -5.73 -7.50 8.08
CA VAL A 196 -5.54 -6.38 7.14
C VAL A 196 -4.33 -5.54 7.56
N GLY A 197 -3.73 -4.83 6.61
CA GLY A 197 -2.67 -3.86 6.88
C GLY A 197 -2.50 -2.83 5.78
N PHE A 198 -1.99 -1.64 6.11
CA PHE A 198 -1.57 -0.64 5.13
C PHE A 198 -0.09 -0.82 4.77
N SER A 199 0.28 -0.43 3.55
CA SER A 199 1.69 -0.20 3.22
C SER A 199 2.24 1.02 3.98
N PRO A 200 3.56 1.13 4.19
CA PRO A 200 4.15 2.23 4.96
C PRO A 200 3.90 3.64 4.39
N ASP A 201 3.68 3.74 3.08
CA ASP A 201 3.31 4.96 2.37
C ASP A 201 1.79 5.24 2.35
N GLY A 202 0.98 4.31 2.87
CA GLY A 202 -0.48 4.37 2.89
C GLY A 202 -1.16 4.17 1.53
N THR A 203 -0.41 3.91 0.45
CA THR A 203 -0.98 3.82 -0.91
C THR A 203 -1.65 2.47 -1.19
N LYS A 204 -1.32 1.43 -0.41
CA LYS A 204 -1.83 0.07 -0.59
C LYS A 204 -2.47 -0.47 0.69
N VAL A 205 -3.46 -1.34 0.53
CA VAL A 205 -3.98 -2.23 1.56
C VAL A 205 -3.61 -3.66 1.21
N VAL A 206 -3.27 -4.48 2.20
CA VAL A 206 -3.16 -5.94 2.10
C VAL A 206 -4.18 -6.60 3.02
N SER A 207 -4.67 -7.78 2.66
CA SER A 207 -5.39 -8.65 3.58
C SER A 207 -5.09 -10.13 3.40
N GLY A 208 -5.32 -10.89 4.46
CA GLY A 208 -5.41 -12.35 4.47
C GLY A 208 -6.85 -12.80 4.74
N SER A 209 -7.22 -13.97 4.23
CA SER A 209 -8.60 -14.47 4.26
C SER A 209 -8.68 -15.98 4.39
N ASP A 210 -9.86 -16.42 4.81
CA ASP A 210 -10.30 -17.80 4.92
C ASP A 210 -10.64 -18.44 3.56
N ASP A 211 -10.48 -17.70 2.46
CA ASP A 211 -10.42 -18.23 1.09
C ASP A 211 -9.02 -18.68 0.67
N ASN A 212 -8.08 -18.75 1.63
CA ASN A 212 -6.67 -19.10 1.48
C ASN A 212 -5.83 -18.10 0.66
N THR A 213 -6.39 -16.95 0.27
CA THR A 213 -5.68 -15.95 -0.55
C THR A 213 -5.15 -14.78 0.28
N VAL A 214 -4.05 -14.20 -0.19
CA VAL A 214 -3.63 -12.83 0.15
C VAL A 214 -4.02 -11.93 -1.01
N ARG A 215 -4.43 -10.69 -0.73
CA ARG A 215 -4.78 -9.70 -1.76
C ARG A 215 -4.18 -8.36 -1.43
N THR A 216 -3.81 -7.61 -2.48
CA THR A 216 -3.43 -6.19 -2.37
C THR A 216 -4.36 -5.32 -3.19
N TRP A 217 -4.74 -4.19 -2.62
CA TRP A 217 -5.51 -3.14 -3.27
C TRP A 217 -4.74 -1.84 -3.25
N ASP A 218 -4.96 -1.03 -4.27
CA ASP A 218 -4.69 0.38 -4.20
C ASP A 218 -5.70 1.00 -3.22
N ALA A 219 -5.22 1.59 -2.14
CA ALA A 219 -6.02 2.09 -1.01
C ALA A 219 -6.99 3.21 -1.39
N THR A 220 -6.87 3.71 -2.62
CA THR A 220 -7.40 5.00 -3.04
C THR A 220 -8.46 4.84 -4.12
N SER A 221 -8.16 4.07 -5.16
CA SER A 221 -9.08 3.64 -6.22
C SER A 221 -9.91 2.41 -5.84
N SER A 222 -9.56 1.73 -4.74
CA SER A 222 -10.15 0.45 -4.31
C SER A 222 -10.00 -0.71 -5.30
N GLN A 223 -9.16 -0.54 -6.32
CA GLN A 223 -8.88 -1.57 -7.32
C GLN A 223 -7.91 -2.61 -6.77
N LEU A 224 -8.11 -3.87 -7.16
CA LEU A 224 -7.19 -4.96 -6.86
C LEU A 224 -5.91 -4.76 -7.69
N MET A 225 -4.74 -4.73 -7.05
CA MET A 225 -3.47 -4.41 -7.75
C MET A 225 -2.91 -5.57 -8.58
N ALA A 226 -3.24 -6.80 -8.19
CA ALA A 226 -2.78 -8.02 -8.82
C ALA A 226 -3.79 -9.15 -8.56
N SER A 227 -3.72 -10.22 -9.35
CA SER A 227 -4.45 -11.46 -9.06
C SER A 227 -4.19 -11.93 -7.61
N PRO A 228 -5.16 -12.59 -6.94
CA PRO A 228 -4.98 -13.05 -5.56
C PRO A 228 -3.74 -13.92 -5.43
N PHE A 229 -2.97 -13.74 -4.36
CA PHE A 229 -1.71 -14.45 -4.17
C PHE A 229 -2.05 -15.86 -3.72
N GLN A 230 -1.96 -16.81 -4.66
CA GLN A 230 -2.30 -18.20 -4.45
C GLN A 230 -1.10 -18.99 -3.94
N GLY A 231 -1.34 -19.92 -3.03
CA GLY A 231 -0.33 -20.91 -2.61
C GLY A 231 -0.47 -21.40 -1.19
N HIS A 232 -1.16 -20.67 -0.30
CA HIS A 232 -1.55 -21.23 0.99
C HIS A 232 -2.67 -22.27 0.79
N SER A 233 -2.64 -23.35 1.59
CA SER A 233 -3.67 -24.41 1.53
C SER A 233 -4.74 -24.32 2.62
N HIS A 234 -4.67 -23.30 3.47
CA HIS A 234 -5.63 -22.99 4.53
C HIS A 234 -5.66 -21.46 4.76
N TRP A 235 -6.70 -20.95 5.44
CA TRP A 235 -6.83 -19.54 5.85
C TRP A 235 -5.50 -18.88 6.21
N VAL A 236 -5.30 -17.73 5.59
CA VAL A 236 -4.24 -16.81 5.97
C VAL A 236 -4.73 -16.11 7.23
N SER A 237 -3.98 -16.19 8.33
CA SER A 237 -4.36 -15.64 9.63
C SER A 237 -3.75 -14.28 9.92
N SER A 238 -2.64 -13.95 9.24
CA SER A 238 -1.91 -12.71 9.47
C SER A 238 -1.16 -12.29 8.21
N VAL A 239 -1.16 -10.99 7.92
CA VAL A 239 -0.40 -10.37 6.82
C VAL A 239 0.30 -9.09 7.27
N GLY A 240 1.36 -8.69 6.57
CA GLY A 240 2.01 -7.39 6.77
C GLY A 240 2.92 -6.99 5.61
N PHE A 241 3.15 -5.70 5.44
CA PHE A 241 4.10 -5.16 4.46
C PHE A 241 5.52 -5.06 5.04
N SER A 242 6.52 -5.15 4.16
CA SER A 242 7.88 -4.70 4.47
C SER A 242 7.95 -3.17 4.58
N ALA A 243 8.98 -2.65 5.25
CA ALA A 243 9.15 -1.21 5.49
C ALA A 243 9.35 -0.36 4.22
N ASP A 244 9.72 -0.99 3.10
CA ASP A 244 9.79 -0.38 1.76
C ASP A 244 8.50 -0.55 0.93
N GLY A 245 7.49 -1.25 1.45
CA GLY A 245 6.23 -1.56 0.77
C GLY A 245 6.35 -2.52 -0.43
N THR A 246 7.53 -3.05 -0.73
CA THR A 246 7.75 -3.88 -1.94
C THR A 246 7.36 -5.34 -1.76
N LYS A 247 7.31 -5.82 -0.51
CA LYS A 247 6.97 -7.20 -0.16
C LYS A 247 5.80 -7.26 0.81
N VAL A 248 5.08 -8.37 0.75
CA VAL A 248 4.09 -8.79 1.73
C VAL A 248 4.57 -10.08 2.39
N VAL A 249 4.41 -10.20 3.70
CA VAL A 249 4.53 -11.48 4.41
C VAL A 249 3.13 -11.97 4.79
N SER A 250 2.92 -13.28 4.76
CA SER A 250 1.71 -13.93 5.25
C SER A 250 2.02 -15.16 6.10
N GLY A 251 1.20 -15.38 7.12
CA GLY A 251 1.15 -16.59 7.93
C GLY A 251 -0.20 -17.27 7.79
N SER A 252 -0.22 -18.60 7.81
CA SER A 252 -1.43 -19.41 7.60
C SER A 252 -1.47 -20.60 8.55
N TRP A 253 -2.67 -21.17 8.73
CA TRP A 253 -2.85 -22.46 9.42
C TRP A 253 -2.42 -23.65 8.55
N ASP A 254 -1.96 -23.43 7.31
CA ASP A 254 -1.12 -24.41 6.60
C ASP A 254 0.29 -24.57 7.21
N LYS A 255 0.56 -23.81 8.28
CA LYS A 255 1.80 -23.84 9.10
C LYS A 255 3.02 -23.30 8.34
N THR A 256 2.79 -22.58 7.24
CA THR A 256 3.84 -21.92 6.45
C THR A 256 3.81 -20.40 6.60
N VAL A 257 5.00 -19.80 6.57
CA VAL A 257 5.16 -18.37 6.31
C VAL A 257 5.54 -18.20 4.84
N ARG A 258 4.95 -17.22 4.14
CA ARG A 258 5.27 -16.90 2.74
C ARG A 258 5.60 -15.42 2.59
N ILE A 259 6.49 -15.10 1.64
CA ILE A 259 6.82 -13.74 1.27
C ILE A 259 6.52 -13.55 -0.21
N TRP A 260 5.76 -12.51 -0.54
CA TRP A 260 5.25 -12.19 -1.87
C TRP A 260 5.81 -10.85 -2.35
N ASN A 261 5.94 -10.70 -3.66
CA ASN A 261 6.07 -9.38 -4.27
C ASN A 261 4.71 -8.65 -4.20
N ALA A 262 4.68 -7.47 -3.58
CA ALA A 262 3.44 -6.72 -3.32
C ALA A 262 2.72 -6.22 -4.59
N THR A 263 3.42 -6.16 -5.73
CA THR A 263 2.92 -5.63 -7.00
C THR A 263 2.58 -6.73 -8.00
N SER A 264 3.36 -7.82 -8.08
CA SER A 264 3.06 -8.94 -8.99
C SER A 264 2.27 -10.10 -8.35
N GLY A 265 2.19 -10.15 -7.01
CA GLY A 265 1.59 -11.25 -6.27
C GLY A 265 2.35 -12.58 -6.34
N GLN A 266 3.51 -12.60 -6.99
CA GLN A 266 4.36 -13.79 -7.09
C GLN A 266 5.07 -14.07 -5.76
N LEU A 267 5.26 -15.35 -5.47
CA LEU A 267 6.03 -15.80 -4.31
C LEU A 267 7.51 -15.42 -4.49
N ALA A 268 8.02 -14.56 -3.61
CA ALA A 268 9.39 -14.07 -3.63
C ALA A 268 10.33 -14.91 -2.74
N ALA A 269 9.82 -15.45 -1.62
CA ALA A 269 10.54 -16.40 -0.77
C ALA A 269 9.57 -17.28 0.06
N GLY A 270 10.06 -18.45 0.49
CA GLY A 270 9.26 -19.49 1.14
C GLY A 270 8.65 -20.48 0.14
N PRO A 271 7.66 -21.31 0.56
CA PRO A 271 7.13 -21.39 1.93
C PRO A 271 8.18 -21.79 2.96
N PHE A 272 8.22 -21.06 4.08
CA PHE A 272 9.05 -21.40 5.22
C PHE A 272 8.30 -22.39 6.10
N HIS A 273 8.84 -23.61 6.21
CA HIS A 273 8.33 -24.67 7.06
C HIS A 273 9.12 -24.73 8.37
N GLY A 274 8.43 -25.11 9.45
CA GLY A 274 9.08 -25.42 10.72
C GLY A 274 8.17 -25.29 11.93
N HIS A 275 7.10 -24.48 11.85
CA HIS A 275 6.05 -24.51 12.86
C HIS A 275 5.30 -25.85 12.81
N SER A 276 5.04 -26.44 13.99
CA SER A 276 4.30 -27.70 14.09
C SER A 276 2.79 -27.46 14.23
N ASP A 277 2.36 -26.23 14.46
CA ASP A 277 0.96 -25.82 14.53
C ASP A 277 0.68 -24.48 13.82
N TYR A 278 -0.58 -24.08 13.82
CA TYR A 278 -1.09 -22.92 13.10
C TYR A 278 -0.37 -21.61 13.45
N ILE A 279 -0.01 -20.84 12.42
CA ILE A 279 0.59 -19.50 12.60
C ILE A 279 -0.55 -18.52 12.91
N THR A 280 -0.31 -17.62 13.85
CA THR A 280 -1.29 -16.62 14.33
C THR A 280 -0.86 -15.19 14.06
N SER A 281 0.44 -14.94 13.89
CA SER A 281 0.99 -13.62 13.61
C SER A 281 2.26 -13.69 12.77
N VAL A 282 2.46 -12.70 11.89
CA VAL A 282 3.71 -12.47 11.16
C VAL A 282 4.07 -10.99 11.15
N GLY A 283 5.35 -10.67 10.95
CA GLY A 283 5.81 -9.30 10.73
C GLY A 283 7.22 -9.24 10.16
N PHE A 284 7.55 -8.15 9.46
CA PHE A 284 8.92 -7.87 9.03
C PHE A 284 9.72 -7.14 10.11
N SER A 285 11.03 -7.34 10.12
CA SER A 285 11.96 -6.38 10.74
C SER A 285 11.99 -5.05 9.96
N PRO A 286 12.36 -3.92 10.59
CA PRO A 286 12.45 -2.63 9.90
C PRO A 286 13.44 -2.59 8.72
N ASP A 287 14.46 -3.46 8.71
CA ASP A 287 15.41 -3.61 7.60
C ASP A 287 14.87 -4.49 6.44
N GLY A 288 13.72 -5.15 6.60
CA GLY A 288 13.13 -6.08 5.63
C GLY A 288 13.92 -7.38 5.40
N ILE A 289 15.00 -7.63 6.16
CA ILE A 289 15.89 -8.80 6.00
C ILE A 289 15.36 -10.00 6.81
N LYS A 290 14.57 -9.76 7.86
CA LYS A 290 14.01 -10.82 8.71
C LYS A 290 12.49 -10.76 8.72
N VAL A 291 11.89 -11.93 8.94
CA VAL A 291 10.48 -12.07 9.28
C VAL A 291 10.39 -12.76 10.64
N VAL A 292 9.48 -12.31 11.49
CA VAL A 292 9.07 -13.02 12.71
C VAL A 292 7.71 -13.67 12.49
N SER A 293 7.48 -14.84 13.11
CA SER A 293 6.17 -15.48 13.17
C SER A 293 5.89 -16.08 14.55
N GLY A 294 4.64 -15.99 15.00
CA GLY A 294 4.12 -16.67 16.20
C GLY A 294 3.09 -17.75 15.83
N SER A 295 3.02 -18.82 16.63
CA SER A 295 2.18 -19.99 16.35
C SER A 295 1.58 -20.60 17.63
N PHE A 296 0.49 -21.35 17.49
CA PHE A 296 -0.06 -22.20 18.56
C PHE A 296 0.88 -23.35 18.98
N ASP A 297 1.98 -23.59 18.27
CA ASP A 297 3.04 -24.50 18.73
C ASP A 297 3.86 -23.96 19.92
N ASN A 298 3.47 -22.78 20.45
CA ASN A 298 4.12 -22.05 21.54
C ASN A 298 5.52 -21.54 21.19
N THR A 299 5.89 -21.47 19.90
CA THR A 299 7.16 -20.91 19.44
C THR A 299 6.99 -19.59 18.70
N VAL A 300 8.01 -18.74 18.84
CA VAL A 300 8.25 -17.60 17.97
C VAL A 300 9.48 -17.91 17.13
N ARG A 301 9.40 -17.73 15.82
CA ARG A 301 10.49 -18.04 14.87
C ARG A 301 10.91 -16.81 14.11
N ILE A 302 12.21 -16.73 13.80
CA ILE A 302 12.80 -15.68 12.99
C ILE A 302 13.37 -16.32 11.73
N TRP A 303 12.93 -15.83 10.58
CA TRP A 303 13.28 -16.31 9.24
C TRP A 303 14.13 -15.29 8.51
N ASN A 304 14.98 -15.76 7.59
CA ASN A 304 15.72 -14.88 6.68
C ASN A 304 14.90 -14.63 5.40
N ALA A 305 14.45 -13.38 5.22
CA ALA A 305 13.62 -12.94 4.10
C ALA A 305 14.37 -12.79 2.76
N THR A 306 15.70 -12.92 2.75
CA THR A 306 16.52 -12.89 1.52
C THR A 306 16.88 -14.28 1.00
N SER A 307 16.48 -15.35 1.71
CA SER A 307 16.87 -16.72 1.35
C SER A 307 15.92 -17.33 0.32
N HIS A 308 16.38 -17.44 -0.94
CA HIS A 308 15.69 -18.13 -2.04
C HIS A 308 15.74 -19.67 -1.92
N GLN A 309 15.54 -20.24 -0.73
CA GLN A 309 15.50 -21.69 -0.58
C GLN A 309 14.13 -22.24 -0.97
N MET A 310 14.04 -22.78 -2.19
CA MET A 310 12.95 -23.67 -2.55
C MET A 310 13.02 -24.95 -1.71
N GLY A 311 11.99 -25.14 -0.88
CA GLY A 311 11.52 -26.39 -0.28
C GLY A 311 12.53 -27.49 0.03
N ARG A 312 12.91 -27.62 1.31
CA ARG A 312 13.09 -28.95 1.93
C ARG A 312 12.34 -29.02 3.25
N THR A 313 11.19 -29.68 3.20
CA THR A 313 10.36 -30.00 4.37
C THR A 313 11.08 -31.02 5.24
N LEU A 314 11.17 -30.75 6.55
CA LEU A 314 11.36 -31.78 7.56
C LEU A 314 10.27 -31.58 8.62
N GLN A 315 9.32 -32.51 8.65
CA GLN A 315 8.38 -32.61 9.76
C GLN A 315 9.12 -33.13 11.00
N ASP A 316 8.81 -32.55 12.15
CA ASP A 316 9.30 -32.95 13.46
C ASP A 316 8.09 -33.29 14.35
N PRO A 317 7.82 -34.58 14.60
CA PRO A 317 6.92 -35.01 15.65
C PRO A 317 7.69 -35.27 16.95
N SER A 318 7.25 -34.61 18.03
CA SER A 318 7.71 -34.73 19.44
C SER A 318 8.98 -33.95 19.83
N GLY A 319 8.80 -32.63 19.94
CA GLY A 319 9.83 -31.74 20.48
C GLY A 319 10.20 -31.97 21.95
N THR A 320 11.43 -31.57 22.28
CA THR A 320 11.74 -30.71 23.45
C THR A 320 13.17 -30.20 23.32
N SER A 321 13.34 -28.88 23.22
CA SER A 321 14.66 -28.25 23.33
C SER A 321 14.94 -27.87 24.79
N LYS A 322 16.04 -28.37 25.34
CA LYS A 322 16.67 -27.83 26.56
C LYS A 322 18.18 -27.82 26.40
N PHE A 323 18.80 -26.69 26.75
CA PHE A 323 20.24 -26.63 26.96
C PHE A 323 20.63 -27.42 28.21
N VAL A 324 21.78 -28.10 28.17
CA VAL A 324 22.39 -28.74 29.34
C VAL A 324 23.50 -27.81 29.87
N PRO A 325 23.35 -27.20 31.07
CA PRO A 325 24.39 -26.37 31.67
C PRO A 325 25.41 -27.22 32.45
N TYR A 326 26.61 -26.67 32.70
CA TYR A 326 27.54 -27.28 33.69
C TYR A 326 28.35 -26.28 34.55
N SER A 327 28.84 -25.14 34.04
CA SER A 327 29.58 -24.14 34.86
C SER A 327 29.70 -22.75 34.16
N PRO A 328 29.94 -21.61 34.86
CA PRO A 328 29.64 -20.27 34.32
C PRO A 328 30.82 -19.41 33.79
N SER A 329 31.99 -19.96 33.45
CA SER A 329 33.11 -19.15 32.91
C SER A 329 34.02 -19.88 31.90
N ASP A 330 33.62 -19.86 30.63
CA ASP A 330 34.47 -19.68 29.42
C ASP A 330 33.71 -20.15 28.16
N HIS A 331 33.78 -19.37 27.07
CA HIS A 331 33.17 -19.70 25.78
C HIS A 331 34.23 -20.21 24.81
N ILE A 332 34.22 -21.51 24.50
CA ILE A 332 35.32 -22.09 23.72
C ILE A 332 35.07 -22.01 22.19
N TYR A 333 33.93 -22.48 21.64
CA TYR A 333 33.56 -22.22 20.22
C TYR A 333 32.05 -22.22 19.93
N TRP A 334 31.67 -21.66 18.78
CA TRP A 334 30.32 -21.65 18.22
C TRP A 334 30.22 -22.63 17.03
N VAL A 335 29.12 -23.39 16.95
CA VAL A 335 28.80 -24.27 15.81
C VAL A 335 27.47 -23.83 15.18
N PRO A 336 27.39 -23.65 13.85
CA PRO A 336 26.14 -23.35 13.17
C PRO A 336 25.08 -24.44 13.38
N ILE A 337 23.83 -24.03 13.65
CA ILE A 337 22.72 -24.95 13.96
C ILE A 337 22.43 -25.99 12.87
N HIS A 338 22.82 -25.74 11.62
CA HIS A 338 22.67 -26.67 10.50
C HIS A 338 23.70 -27.83 10.49
N LEU A 339 24.78 -27.76 11.28
CA LEU A 339 25.81 -28.82 11.35
C LEU A 339 25.66 -29.75 12.56
N ILE A 340 24.85 -29.37 13.56
CA ILE A 340 24.71 -30.11 14.82
C ILE A 340 24.11 -31.52 14.61
N ARG A 341 23.30 -31.72 13.57
CA ARG A 341 22.69 -33.03 13.24
C ARG A 341 23.64 -34.06 12.62
N HIS A 342 24.88 -33.67 12.28
CA HIS A 342 25.88 -34.53 11.63
C HIS A 342 27.12 -34.80 12.51
N TRP A 343 27.02 -34.53 13.82
CA TRP A 343 28.12 -34.63 14.77
C TRP A 343 27.97 -35.85 15.67
N CYS A 344 28.91 -36.79 15.61
CA CYS A 344 28.93 -37.98 16.46
C CYS A 344 29.92 -37.84 17.62
N HIS A 345 29.52 -38.26 18.83
CA HIS A 345 30.43 -38.44 19.95
C HIS A 345 31.13 -39.80 19.83
N SER A 346 32.33 -39.94 20.38
CA SER A 346 33.25 -41.08 20.20
C SER A 346 32.80 -42.44 20.79
N GLN A 347 31.51 -42.61 21.12
CA GLN A 347 30.99 -43.81 21.81
C GLN A 347 29.74 -44.43 21.15
N THR A 348 29.26 -43.92 20.00
CA THR A 348 28.10 -44.51 19.31
C THR A 348 28.54 -45.54 18.27
N VAL A 349 27.99 -46.76 18.33
CA VAL A 349 28.34 -47.88 17.44
C VAL A 349 27.36 -47.99 16.26
N LEU A 350 27.86 -47.58 15.08
CA LEU A 350 27.35 -47.86 13.73
C LEU A 350 26.03 -47.21 13.28
N VAL A 351 25.91 -47.08 11.95
CA VAL A 351 25.13 -46.10 11.17
C VAL A 351 24.58 -46.77 9.92
N ILE A 352 23.44 -46.31 9.37
CA ILE A 352 23.20 -46.28 7.91
C ILE A 352 22.42 -44.98 7.56
N GLY A 353 22.97 -44.07 6.75
CA GLY A 353 22.20 -42.88 6.30
C GLY A 353 22.88 -41.65 5.67
N THR A 354 24.22 -41.56 5.65
CA THR A 354 25.10 -40.56 4.97
C THR A 354 24.93 -39.04 5.25
N PRO A 355 26.01 -38.23 5.14
CA PRO A 355 27.44 -38.52 5.31
C PRO A 355 27.99 -37.95 6.64
N ASP A 356 28.96 -38.65 7.25
CA ASP A 356 29.57 -38.26 8.53
C ASP A 356 30.67 -37.19 8.35
N ILE A 357 30.71 -36.20 9.25
CA ILE A 357 31.81 -35.23 9.35
C ILE A 357 32.65 -35.59 10.59
N HIS A 358 33.90 -36.01 10.36
CA HIS A 358 34.85 -36.31 11.44
C HIS A 358 35.80 -35.15 11.71
N ALA A 359 35.78 -34.62 12.94
CA ALA A 359 36.78 -33.69 13.45
C ALA A 359 37.81 -34.43 14.34
N SER A 360 39.10 -34.20 14.10
CA SER A 360 40.18 -34.73 14.93
C SER A 360 40.61 -33.70 15.98
N TYR A 361 40.70 -34.14 17.24
CA TYR A 361 41.13 -33.32 18.38
C TYR A 361 42.58 -33.58 18.81
N LYS A 362 43.31 -34.43 18.07
CA LYS A 362 44.60 -34.97 18.52
C LYS A 362 45.71 -33.93 18.65
N ASP A 363 45.62 -32.85 17.87
CA ASP A 363 46.55 -31.71 17.85
C ASP A 363 45.86 -30.39 18.26
N PHE A 364 44.69 -30.48 18.91
CA PHE A 364 43.86 -29.33 19.22
C PHE A 364 44.25 -28.71 20.58
N VAL A 365 44.82 -27.51 20.54
CA VAL A 365 45.31 -26.79 21.73
C VAL A 365 44.38 -25.63 22.08
N HIS A 366 43.94 -25.56 23.34
CA HIS A 366 43.11 -24.47 23.87
C HIS A 366 43.67 -23.93 25.19
N GLY A 367 43.21 -22.73 25.60
CA GLY A 367 43.65 -22.06 26.82
C GLY A 367 45.07 -21.50 26.73
N SER A 368 45.73 -21.36 27.89
CA SER A 368 47.03 -20.67 28.06
C SER A 368 48.20 -21.31 27.31
N ASN A 369 48.07 -22.55 26.82
CA ASN A 369 49.13 -23.25 26.08
C ASN A 369 49.20 -22.90 24.58
N TRP A 370 48.32 -22.05 24.04
CA TRP A 370 48.26 -21.77 22.59
C TRP A 370 49.56 -21.20 21.98
N ILE A 371 50.43 -20.61 22.80
CA ILE A 371 51.69 -19.97 22.40
C ILE A 371 52.79 -21.01 22.06
N SER A 372 52.64 -22.28 22.48
CA SER A 372 53.66 -23.33 22.26
C SER A 372 53.79 -23.81 20.81
N ARG A 373 53.12 -23.17 19.85
CA ARG A 373 53.13 -23.55 18.43
C ARG A 373 54.44 -23.21 17.68
N ARG A 374 55.52 -22.79 18.37
CA ARG A 374 56.78 -22.41 17.72
C ARG A 374 58.07 -22.57 18.56
N SER A 375 58.79 -23.68 18.36
CA SER A 375 60.27 -23.81 18.45
C SER A 375 60.69 -25.18 17.86
N GLY A 376 61.41 -25.23 16.74
CA GLY A 376 62.86 -25.53 16.70
C GLY A 376 63.11 -27.05 16.49
N SER A 377 64.17 -27.54 15.84
CA SER A 377 65.28 -26.93 15.09
C SER A 377 65.98 -28.04 14.28
N GLY A 378 66.44 -27.77 13.06
CA GLY A 378 67.26 -28.69 12.27
C GLY A 378 68.58 -28.04 11.87
N ILE A 379 69.67 -28.44 12.50
CA ILE A 379 71.03 -28.06 12.10
C ILE A 379 71.43 -28.94 10.91
N ILE A 380 71.93 -28.34 9.84
CA ILE A 380 72.71 -29.03 8.81
C ILE A 380 74.18 -28.67 9.07
N GLY A 381 75.02 -29.70 9.18
CA GLY A 381 76.49 -29.59 9.07
C GLY A 381 76.94 -30.06 7.70
#